data_AF-A0A9E2Q555-F1
#
_entry.id   AF-A0A9E2Q555-F1
#
_cell.length_a   1.000
_cell.length_b   1.000
_cell.length_c   1.000
_cell.angle_alpha   90.00
_cell.angle_beta   90.00
_cell.angle_gamma   90.00
#
_symmetry.space_group_name_H-M   'P 1'
#
loop_
_entity.id
_entity.type
_entity.pdbx_description
1 polymer ?
#
loop_
_entity_poly.entity_id
_entity_poly.type
_entity_poly.pdbx_seq_one_letter_code
_entity_poly.pdbx_strand_id
1 'polypeptide(L)'
;VRTMARIIEVTEDLGRDRIAPLKSTPSTRGGAVTRAAVEIGTNLAVKYLVTFTQSGDSARRMSRLRPEIPLLAFTPVESTRNVLSLSWGVQTHLVPQVGNTDDMVRLVDLTLRANKLAEIGDYVVVVAGTPVGVIGSTNTVLVHKIGDEDGPHPRRS
;
A
#
# COMPACT_ATOMS: atom_id res chain seq x y z
N VAL A 1 -11.22 -6.43 -24.71
CA VAL A 1 -10.53 -5.97 -23.46
C VAL A 1 -9.01 -6.01 -23.56
N ARG A 2 -8.37 -7.02 -24.18
CA ARG A 2 -6.89 -7.11 -24.33
C ARG A 2 -6.22 -5.90 -25.00
N THR A 3 -6.85 -5.31 -26.02
CA THR A 3 -6.29 -4.14 -26.72
C THR A 3 -6.23 -2.89 -25.84
N MET A 4 -7.23 -2.65 -24.99
CA MET A 4 -7.22 -1.53 -24.04
C MET A 4 -6.15 -1.71 -22.96
N ALA A 5 -6.04 -2.92 -22.39
CA ALA A 5 -4.99 -3.23 -21.41
C ALA A 5 -3.59 -2.93 -21.97
N ARG A 6 -3.31 -3.38 -23.20
CA ARG A 6 -2.03 -3.12 -23.87
C ARG A 6 -1.77 -1.64 -24.13
N ILE A 7 -2.78 -0.86 -24.51
CA ILE A 7 -2.63 0.59 -24.72
C ILE A 7 -2.31 1.27 -23.39
N ILE A 8 -3.01 0.90 -22.30
CA ILE A 8 -2.76 1.45 -20.96
C ILE A 8 -1.35 1.10 -20.50
N GLU A 9 -0.94 -0.17 -20.56
CA GLU A 9 0.42 -0.61 -20.18
C GLU A 9 1.50 0.18 -20.93
N VAL A 10 1.41 0.25 -22.26
CA VAL A 10 2.38 0.99 -23.10
C VAL A 10 2.36 2.50 -22.79
N THR A 11 1.19 3.07 -22.52
CA THR A 11 1.07 4.51 -22.19
C THR A 11 1.57 4.81 -20.79
N GLU A 12 1.38 3.90 -19.83
CA GLU A 12 1.92 4.03 -18.48
C GLU A 12 3.43 3.86 -18.46
N ASP A 13 4.00 3.02 -19.33
CA ASP A 13 5.44 2.87 -19.47
C ASP A 13 6.08 4.10 -20.16
N LEU A 14 5.43 4.66 -21.18
CA LEU A 14 5.96 5.79 -21.97
C LEU A 14 5.56 7.19 -21.47
N GLY A 15 4.52 7.27 -20.63
CA GLY A 15 3.83 8.51 -20.27
C GLY A 15 3.91 8.89 -18.80
N ARG A 16 4.46 8.04 -17.93
CA ARG A 16 4.57 8.30 -16.49
C ARG A 16 5.35 9.57 -16.18
N ASP A 17 6.50 9.76 -16.83
CA ASP A 17 7.34 10.96 -16.70
C ASP A 17 6.66 12.24 -17.21
N ARG A 18 5.59 12.10 -18.00
CA ARG A 18 4.82 13.25 -18.53
C ARG A 18 3.73 13.71 -17.56
N ILE A 19 3.46 12.96 -16.49
CA ILE A 19 2.49 13.35 -15.47
C ILE A 19 3.18 14.33 -14.52
N ALA A 20 2.73 15.58 -14.53
CA ALA A 20 3.27 16.59 -13.64
C ALA A 20 3.13 16.14 -12.16
N PRO A 21 4.22 16.18 -11.37
CA PRO A 21 4.16 15.78 -9.97
C PRO A 21 3.23 16.72 -9.20
N LEU A 22 2.57 16.18 -8.18
CA LEU A 22 1.79 17.01 -7.25
C LEU A 22 2.74 17.96 -6.51
N LYS A 23 2.70 19.24 -6.89
CA LYS A 23 3.54 20.29 -6.28
C LYS A 23 3.07 20.68 -4.86
N SER A 24 1.83 20.37 -4.49
CA SER A 24 1.29 20.73 -3.19
C SER A 24 1.81 19.82 -2.07
N THR A 25 2.36 20.43 -1.01
CA THR A 25 2.67 19.71 0.22
C THR A 25 1.37 19.41 0.99
N PRO A 26 1.09 18.15 1.35
CA PRO A 26 -0.11 17.81 2.11
C PRO A 26 -0.09 18.49 3.49
N SER A 27 -1.20 19.11 3.87
CA SER A 27 -1.39 19.71 5.21
C SER A 27 -2.13 18.80 6.18
N THR A 28 -2.73 17.71 5.69
CA THR A 28 -3.43 16.74 6.54
C THR A 28 -2.49 15.66 7.04
N ARG A 29 -2.72 15.16 8.26
CA ARG A 29 -1.95 14.05 8.85
C ARG A 29 -1.86 12.85 7.90
N GLY A 30 -3.01 12.36 7.41
CA GLY A 30 -3.04 11.24 6.47
C GLY A 30 -2.32 11.52 5.15
N GLY A 31 -2.36 12.77 4.67
CA GLY A 31 -1.61 13.18 3.48
C GLY A 31 -0.09 13.19 3.70
N ALA A 32 0.38 13.70 4.83
CA ALA A 32 1.80 13.71 5.17
C ALA A 32 2.35 12.28 5.31
N VAL A 33 1.63 11.41 6.04
CA VAL A 33 2.01 10.00 6.23
C VAL A 33 2.05 9.23 4.92
N THR A 34 1.02 9.36 4.07
CA THR A 34 0.97 8.67 2.78
C THR A 34 2.05 9.15 1.82
N ARG A 35 2.40 10.45 1.83
CA ARG A 35 3.52 10.98 1.04
C ARG A 35 4.86 10.43 1.53
N ALA A 36 5.10 10.46 2.84
CA ALA A 36 6.31 9.91 3.44
C ALA A 36 6.48 8.41 3.13
N ALA A 37 5.39 7.64 3.17
CA ALA A 37 5.41 6.22 2.84
C ALA A 37 5.84 5.94 1.39
N VAL A 38 5.36 6.73 0.42
CA VAL A 38 5.77 6.62 -0.99
C VAL A 38 7.26 6.94 -1.14
N GLU A 39 7.73 7.99 -0.47
CA GLU A 39 9.14 8.40 -0.49
C GLU A 39 10.05 7.33 0.12
N ILE A 40 9.70 6.81 1.30
CA ILE A 40 10.40 5.70 1.95
C ILE A 40 10.44 4.47 1.04
N GLY A 41 9.30 4.11 0.46
CA GLY A 41 9.21 2.96 -0.45
C GLY A 41 10.13 3.11 -1.65
N THR A 42 10.16 4.30 -2.25
CA THR A 42 11.01 4.62 -3.41
C THR A 42 12.48 4.53 -3.05
N ASN A 43 12.88 5.14 -1.92
CA ASN A 43 14.27 5.15 -1.47
C ASN A 43 14.80 3.76 -1.11
N LEU A 44 13.95 2.89 -0.60
CA LEU A 44 14.31 1.52 -0.22
C LEU A 44 14.05 0.50 -1.33
N ALA A 45 13.59 0.94 -2.52
CA ALA A 45 13.20 0.09 -3.64
C ALA A 45 12.31 -1.10 -3.20
N VAL A 46 11.31 -0.81 -2.35
CA VAL A 46 10.44 -1.86 -1.81
C VAL A 46 9.58 -2.46 -2.93
N LYS A 47 9.22 -3.73 -2.77
CA LYS A 47 8.45 -4.46 -3.77
C LYS A 47 7.00 -3.99 -3.87
N TYR A 48 6.41 -3.64 -2.72
CA TYR A 48 5.03 -3.17 -2.64
C TYR A 48 4.85 -2.06 -1.62
N LEU A 49 3.97 -1.13 -1.96
CA LEU A 49 3.30 -0.26 -1.01
C LEU A 49 2.00 -0.95 -0.60
N VAL A 50 1.76 -1.11 0.69
CA VAL A 50 0.56 -1.72 1.24
C VAL A 50 -0.16 -0.69 2.09
N THR A 51 -1.47 -0.53 1.92
CA THR A 51 -2.27 0.38 2.75
C THR A 51 -3.52 -0.28 3.30
N PHE A 52 -3.71 -0.20 4.60
CA PHE A 52 -4.95 -0.59 5.26
C PHE A 52 -5.94 0.58 5.26
N THR A 53 -7.16 0.33 4.79
CA THR A 53 -8.17 1.40 4.67
C THR A 53 -9.59 0.88 4.79
N GLN A 54 -10.46 1.67 5.45
CA GLN A 54 -11.90 1.38 5.52
C GLN A 54 -12.71 2.18 4.50
N SER A 55 -12.40 3.46 4.31
CA SER A 55 -13.12 4.34 3.36
C SER A 55 -12.39 4.52 2.01
N GLY A 56 -11.18 4.00 1.90
CA GLY A 56 -10.31 4.15 0.73
C GLY A 56 -9.56 5.48 0.62
N ASP A 57 -9.72 6.40 1.59
CA ASP A 57 -9.07 7.73 1.52
C ASP A 57 -7.55 7.63 1.42
N SER A 58 -6.91 6.82 2.25
CA SER A 58 -5.45 6.62 2.25
C SER A 58 -4.95 6.01 0.94
N ALA A 59 -5.64 5.00 0.41
CA ALA A 59 -5.32 4.39 -0.87
C ALA A 59 -5.44 5.39 -2.03
N ARG A 60 -6.50 6.22 -2.05
CA ARG A 60 -6.67 7.27 -3.06
C ARG A 60 -5.58 8.34 -2.95
N ARG A 61 -5.17 8.73 -1.74
CA ARG A 61 -4.06 9.67 -1.53
C ARG A 61 -2.75 9.14 -2.10
N MET A 62 -2.44 7.87 -1.84
CA MET A 62 -1.24 7.23 -2.38
C MET A 62 -1.32 7.07 -3.91
N SER A 63 -2.45 6.60 -4.46
CA SER A 63 -2.68 6.46 -5.90
C SER A 63 -2.50 7.77 -6.67
N ARG A 64 -2.91 8.91 -6.08
CA ARG A 64 -2.74 10.25 -6.66
C ARG A 64 -1.29 10.69 -6.78
N LEU A 65 -0.38 10.13 -5.98
CA LEU A 65 1.05 10.41 -6.08
C LEU A 65 1.71 9.66 -7.24
N ARG A 66 0.97 8.77 -7.91
CA ARG A 66 1.43 7.98 -9.07
C ARG A 66 2.75 7.21 -8.80
N PRO A 67 2.86 6.49 -7.67
CA PRO A 67 4.08 5.74 -7.38
C PRO A 67 4.38 4.73 -8.49
N GLU A 68 5.67 4.52 -8.76
CA GLU A 68 6.16 3.41 -9.60
C GLU A 68 5.95 2.07 -8.94
N ILE A 69 6.11 2.04 -7.62
CA ILE A 69 5.91 0.85 -6.80
C ILE A 69 4.41 0.48 -6.79
N PRO A 70 4.06 -0.78 -7.08
CA PRO A 70 2.68 -1.23 -7.05
C PRO A 70 2.03 -1.03 -5.68
N LEU A 71 0.78 -0.54 -5.68
CA LEU A 71 0.03 -0.22 -4.48
C LEU A 71 -1.06 -1.26 -4.22
N LEU A 72 -0.97 -1.92 -3.06
CA LEU A 72 -1.94 -2.88 -2.57
C LEU A 72 -2.82 -2.23 -1.49
N ALA A 73 -4.14 -2.23 -1.69
CA ALA A 73 -5.11 -1.71 -0.73
C ALA A 73 -5.85 -2.84 -0.02
N PHE A 74 -5.65 -2.94 1.29
CA PHE A 74 -6.25 -3.95 2.16
C PHE A 74 -7.47 -3.32 2.84
N THR A 75 -8.64 -3.94 2.67
CA THR A 75 -9.88 -3.42 3.24
C THR A 75 -10.82 -4.56 3.67
N PRO A 76 -11.55 -4.42 4.79
CA PRO A 76 -12.62 -5.35 5.15
C PRO A 76 -13.96 -5.00 4.50
N VAL A 77 -14.04 -3.90 3.76
CA VAL A 77 -15.31 -3.36 3.23
C VAL A 77 -15.37 -3.61 1.73
N GLU A 78 -16.31 -4.47 1.30
CA GLU A 78 -16.48 -4.83 -0.12
C GLU A 78 -16.80 -3.62 -1.00
N SER A 79 -17.61 -2.67 -0.52
CA SER A 79 -17.90 -1.45 -1.28
C SER A 79 -16.66 -0.59 -1.52
N THR A 80 -15.78 -0.48 -0.51
CA THR A 80 -14.50 0.22 -0.64
C THR A 80 -13.57 -0.47 -1.63
N ARG A 81 -13.50 -1.80 -1.60
CA ARG A 81 -12.76 -2.59 -2.60
C ARG A 81 -13.23 -2.26 -4.01
N ASN A 82 -14.54 -2.34 -4.26
CA ASN A 82 -15.12 -2.10 -5.59
C ASN A 82 -14.82 -0.69 -6.13
N VAL A 83 -14.90 0.33 -5.27
CA VAL A 83 -14.57 1.71 -5.65
C VAL A 83 -13.07 1.86 -5.93
N LEU A 84 -12.21 1.24 -5.11
CA LEU A 84 -10.77 1.33 -5.27
C LEU A 84 -10.25 0.57 -6.49
N SER A 85 -10.95 -0.46 -6.98
CA SER A 85 -10.61 -1.14 -8.25
C SER A 85 -10.62 -0.20 -9.47
N LEU A 86 -11.29 0.95 -9.37
CA LEU A 86 -11.30 2.00 -10.39
C LEU A 86 -10.21 3.06 -10.15
N SER A 87 -9.50 2.98 -9.03
CA SER A 87 -8.42 3.91 -8.69
C SER A 87 -7.12 3.46 -9.36
N TRP A 88 -6.45 4.39 -10.01
CA TRP A 88 -5.22 4.14 -10.75
C TRP A 88 -4.16 3.42 -9.91
N GLY A 89 -3.57 2.35 -10.46
CA GLY A 89 -2.46 1.63 -9.84
C GLY A 89 -2.78 0.93 -8.51
N VAL A 90 -4.05 0.86 -8.10
CA VAL A 90 -4.47 0.20 -6.86
C VAL A 90 -4.91 -1.22 -7.15
N GLN A 91 -4.27 -2.20 -6.51
CA GLN A 91 -4.74 -3.58 -6.45
C GLN A 91 -5.39 -3.82 -5.09
N THR A 92 -6.67 -4.19 -5.07
CA THR A 92 -7.43 -4.30 -3.83
C THR A 92 -7.52 -5.73 -3.34
N HIS A 93 -7.33 -5.92 -2.02
CA HIS A 93 -7.53 -7.20 -1.34
C HIS A 93 -8.59 -7.04 -0.26
N LEU A 94 -9.65 -7.86 -0.36
CA LEU A 94 -10.62 -8.00 0.72
C LEU A 94 -10.00 -8.88 1.80
N VAL A 95 -9.90 -8.33 3.01
CA VAL A 95 -9.25 -9.01 4.15
C VAL A 95 -10.09 -8.84 5.42
N PRO A 96 -10.01 -9.76 6.39
CA PRO A 96 -10.69 -9.57 7.66
C PRO A 96 -10.20 -8.30 8.38
N GLN A 97 -11.04 -7.73 9.23
CA GLN A 97 -10.62 -6.64 10.10
C GLN A 97 -9.61 -7.17 11.12
N VAL A 98 -8.49 -6.46 11.26
CA VAL A 98 -7.43 -6.76 12.24
C VAL A 98 -7.38 -5.69 13.33
N GLY A 99 -7.01 -6.09 14.54
CA GLY A 99 -7.11 -5.24 15.74
C GLY A 99 -5.81 -4.54 16.15
N ASN A 100 -4.65 -5.05 15.72
CA ASN A 100 -3.34 -4.55 16.13
C ASN A 100 -2.34 -4.60 14.95
N THR A 101 -1.16 -4.02 15.17
CA THR A 101 -0.12 -3.90 14.13
C THR A 101 0.53 -5.23 13.77
N ASP A 102 0.73 -6.13 14.73
CA ASP A 102 1.36 -7.43 14.49
C ASP A 102 0.48 -8.29 13.58
N ASP A 103 -0.83 -8.29 13.82
CA ASP A 103 -1.81 -8.96 12.96
C ASP A 103 -1.89 -8.33 11.56
N MET A 104 -1.67 -7.01 11.42
CA MET A 104 -1.55 -6.38 10.10
C MET A 104 -0.36 -6.94 9.33
N VAL A 105 0.81 -7.02 9.96
CA VAL A 105 2.05 -7.51 9.34
C VAL A 105 1.90 -8.97 8.93
N ARG A 106 1.40 -9.82 9.85
CA ARG A 106 1.14 -11.23 9.57
C ARG A 106 0.18 -11.42 8.40
N LEU A 107 -0.89 -10.62 8.36
CA LEU A 107 -1.87 -10.66 7.27
C LEU A 107 -1.25 -10.26 5.92
N VAL A 108 -0.35 -9.27 5.90
CA VAL A 108 0.41 -8.90 4.70
C VAL A 108 1.28 -10.07 4.25
N ASP A 109 2.09 -10.66 5.13
CA ASP A 109 2.95 -11.80 4.81
C ASP A 109 2.17 -12.98 4.23
N LEU A 110 1.08 -13.37 4.91
CA LEU A 110 0.22 -14.46 4.45
C LEU A 110 -0.38 -14.16 3.08
N THR A 111 -0.90 -12.95 2.88
CA THR A 111 -1.57 -12.58 1.62
C THR A 111 -0.58 -12.52 0.46
N LEU A 112 0.60 -11.93 0.65
CA LEU A 112 1.58 -11.80 -0.43
C LEU A 112 2.22 -13.14 -0.79
N ARG A 113 2.53 -13.98 0.20
CA ARG A 113 3.09 -15.31 -0.04
C ARG A 113 2.07 -16.25 -0.69
N ALA A 114 0.83 -16.26 -0.19
CA ALA A 114 -0.23 -17.13 -0.75
C ALA A 114 -0.53 -16.79 -2.22
N ASN A 115 -0.45 -15.51 -2.59
CA ASN A 115 -0.67 -15.06 -3.97
C ASN A 115 0.61 -15.05 -4.82
N LYS A 116 1.75 -15.53 -4.30
CA LYS A 116 3.07 -15.50 -4.96
C LYS A 116 3.48 -14.10 -5.45
N LEU A 117 3.07 -13.07 -4.72
CA LEU A 117 3.42 -11.68 -5.01
C LEU A 117 4.79 -11.32 -4.43
N ALA A 118 5.14 -11.87 -3.27
CA ALA A 118 6.43 -11.62 -2.62
C ALA A 118 7.07 -12.91 -2.08
N GLU A 119 8.39 -12.90 -2.01
CA GLU A 119 9.24 -13.96 -1.48
C GLU A 119 9.82 -13.53 -0.13
N ILE A 120 10.33 -14.50 0.64
CA ILE A 120 11.01 -14.21 1.91
C ILE A 120 12.21 -13.31 1.63
N GLY A 121 12.32 -12.23 2.39
CA GLY A 121 13.38 -11.24 2.25
C GLY A 121 13.04 -10.01 1.42
N ASP A 122 11.94 -10.02 0.68
CA ASP A 122 11.42 -8.82 0.03
C ASP A 122 11.02 -7.77 1.08
N TYR A 123 11.21 -6.49 0.77
CA TYR A 123 10.73 -5.38 1.61
C TYR A 123 9.40 -4.84 1.09
N VAL A 124 8.53 -4.46 2.02
CA VAL A 124 7.26 -3.77 1.76
C VAL A 124 7.10 -2.60 2.73
N VAL A 125 6.39 -1.56 2.30
CA VAL A 125 5.99 -0.46 3.18
C VAL A 125 4.50 -0.57 3.48
N VAL A 126 4.14 -0.68 4.75
CA VAL A 126 2.76 -0.76 5.23
C VAL A 126 2.33 0.59 5.80
N VAL A 127 1.20 1.09 5.33
CA VAL A 127 0.56 2.33 5.80
C VAL A 127 -0.77 1.99 6.47
N ALA A 128 -0.93 2.44 7.71
CA ALA A 128 -2.13 2.17 8.50
C ALA A 128 -2.47 3.33 9.44
N GLY A 129 -3.60 3.18 10.12
CA GLY A 129 -3.97 4.00 11.27
C GLY A 129 -4.05 3.14 12.52
N THR A 130 -3.56 3.66 13.64
CA THR A 130 -3.72 3.08 14.98
C THR A 130 -4.61 4.02 15.81
N PRO A 131 -5.72 3.55 16.39
CA PRO A 131 -6.26 2.19 16.33
C PRO A 131 -6.70 1.77 14.91
N VAL A 132 -6.53 0.48 14.64
CA VAL A 132 -6.82 -0.12 13.33
C VAL A 132 -8.33 -0.21 13.13
N GLY A 133 -8.77 0.08 11.91
CA GLY A 133 -10.20 0.08 11.58
C GLY A 133 -10.96 1.33 12.05
N VAL A 134 -10.26 2.45 12.24
CA VAL A 134 -10.91 3.76 12.44
C VAL A 134 -10.67 4.64 11.20
N ILE A 135 -11.75 5.18 10.65
CA ILE A 135 -11.66 6.07 9.48
C ILE A 135 -10.91 7.36 9.87
N GLY A 136 -9.97 7.78 9.03
CA GLY A 136 -9.20 9.02 9.25
C GLY A 136 -8.07 8.92 10.29
N SER A 137 -7.81 7.73 10.85
CA SER A 137 -6.76 7.51 11.83
C SER A 137 -5.36 7.29 11.24
N THR A 138 -5.19 7.35 9.91
CA THR A 138 -3.88 7.11 9.25
C THR A 138 -2.78 7.97 9.87
N ASN A 139 -1.84 7.30 10.53
CA ASN A 139 -0.80 7.89 11.36
C ASN A 139 0.51 7.06 11.39
N THR A 140 0.54 5.89 10.72
CA THR A 140 1.62 4.90 10.87
C THR A 140 2.18 4.51 9.51
N VAL A 141 3.51 4.45 9.42
CA VAL A 141 4.27 3.83 8.32
C VAL A 141 5.20 2.79 8.94
N LEU A 142 5.21 1.59 8.38
CA LEU A 142 6.07 0.49 8.80
C LEU A 142 6.81 -0.06 7.59
N VAL A 143 8.13 -0.19 7.68
CA VAL A 143 8.91 -0.97 6.70
C VAL A 143 9.01 -2.38 7.24
N HIS A 144 8.55 -3.35 6.45
CA HIS A 144 8.50 -4.75 6.84
C HIS A 144 9.26 -5.62 5.85
N LYS A 145 9.97 -6.63 6.36
CA LYS A 145 10.66 -7.64 5.55
C LYS A 145 9.84 -8.92 5.57
N ILE A 146 9.43 -9.41 4.41
CA ILE A 146 8.59 -10.61 4.32
C ILE A 146 9.31 -11.80 4.97
N GLY A 147 8.63 -12.48 5.90
CA GLY A 147 9.16 -13.64 6.62
C GLY A 147 10.01 -13.33 7.85
N ASP A 148 10.12 -12.07 8.28
CA ASP A 148 10.91 -11.70 9.48
C ASP A 148 10.29 -12.27 10.78
N GLU A 149 8.98 -12.54 10.80
CA GLU A 149 8.31 -13.22 11.93
C GLU A 149 8.66 -14.72 12.04
N ASP A 150 9.24 -15.33 10.99
CA ASP A 150 9.63 -16.75 10.98
C ASP A 150 11.03 -16.98 11.61
N GLY A 151 11.74 -15.92 12.00
CA GLY A 151 13.07 -15.96 12.64
C GLY A 151 13.03 -15.76 14.16
N PRO A 152 14.10 -16.15 14.91
CA PRO A 152 14.19 -15.87 16.34
C PRO A 152 14.23 -14.35 16.54
N HIS A 153 13.17 -13.79 17.13
CA HIS A 153 13.10 -12.38 17.50
C HIS A 153 14.38 -11.95 18.23
N PRO A 154 15.15 -10.96 17.74
CA PRO A 154 16.14 -10.33 18.59
C PRO A 154 15.38 -9.68 19.73
N ARG A 155 15.61 -10.18 20.96
CA ARG A 155 15.06 -9.59 22.18
C ARG A 155 15.37 -8.09 22.14
N ARG A 156 14.34 -7.25 22.10
CA ARG A 156 14.49 -5.81 22.27
C ARG A 156 15.20 -5.58 23.61
N SER A 157 16.41 -5.03 23.54
CA SER A 157 17.20 -4.55 24.69
C SER A 157 16.59 -3.30 25.29
#